data_AF-A0A8W8IL00-F1
#
_entry.id   AF-A0A8W8IL00-F1
#
_cell.length_a   1.000
_cell.length_b   1.000
_cell.length_c   1.000
_cell.angle_alpha   90.00
_cell.angle_beta   90.00
_cell.angle_gamma   90.00
#
_symmetry.space_group_name_H-M   'P 1'
#
loop_
_entity.id
_entity.type
_entity.pdbx_description
1 polymer ?
#
loop_
_entity_poly.entity_id
_entity_poly.type
_entity_poly.pdbx_seq_one_letter_code
_entity_poly.pdbx_strand_id
1 'polypeptide(L)'
;MSSIPQHKNNWGNDPELTDKSVSANIERIRILRNEWYGHATDFSLSDSDFEQRWNHISQIVKELEGYLGTATKYQDTLTELKSCCMDPDSIQPYIDKLLAVEGLQTDVTNLKEGFGELQTDVTNLKEGFGELQTDVTNLKEEVEEMKKTNEKSSTQGLNQASRPYLVHSRFTGNATKGDGTCQVPLG
;
A
#
# COMPACT_ATOMS: atom_id res chain seq x y z
N MET A 1 -3.37 -52.94 -50.66
CA MET A 1 -2.14 -52.14 -50.50
C MET A 1 -2.50 -50.72 -50.85
N SER A 2 -2.27 -49.77 -49.94
CA SER A 2 -2.65 -48.36 -50.08
C SER A 2 -2.05 -47.72 -51.34
N SER A 3 -2.89 -47.23 -52.26
CA SER A 3 -2.51 -46.64 -53.55
C SER A 3 -2.05 -45.18 -53.46
N ILE A 4 -1.22 -44.81 -52.49
CA ILE A 4 -0.62 -43.47 -52.46
C ILE A 4 0.64 -43.50 -53.34
N PRO A 5 0.70 -42.71 -54.44
CA PRO A 5 1.89 -42.65 -55.28
C PRO A 5 3.09 -42.14 -54.49
N GLN A 6 4.27 -42.69 -54.76
CA GLN A 6 5.50 -42.18 -54.15
C GLN A 6 5.79 -40.74 -54.58
N HIS A 7 6.38 -39.96 -53.69
CA HIS A 7 6.92 -38.64 -54.01
C HIS A 7 8.20 -38.77 -54.84
N LYS A 8 8.70 -37.67 -55.40
CA LYS A 8 9.80 -37.71 -56.39
C LYS A 8 11.06 -38.44 -55.93
N ASN A 9 11.37 -38.38 -54.64
CA ASN A 9 12.59 -38.96 -54.05
C ASN A 9 12.38 -40.38 -53.50
N ASN A 10 11.20 -40.99 -53.70
CA ASN A 10 10.80 -42.27 -53.12
C ASN A 10 10.70 -42.26 -51.59
N TRP A 11 9.85 -43.14 -51.06
CA TRP A 11 9.64 -43.29 -49.62
C TRP A 11 10.96 -43.51 -48.87
N GLY A 12 11.07 -42.90 -47.69
CA GLY A 12 12.25 -43.01 -46.84
C GLY A 12 13.37 -42.03 -47.13
N ASN A 13 13.25 -41.19 -48.16
CA ASN A 13 14.19 -40.11 -48.46
C ASN A 13 13.52 -38.75 -48.28
N ASP A 14 14.34 -37.72 -48.06
CA ASP A 14 13.85 -36.34 -47.89
C ASP A 14 13.09 -35.86 -49.14
N PRO A 15 11.83 -35.43 -49.00
CA PRO A 15 11.09 -34.86 -50.12
C PRO A 15 11.65 -33.50 -50.55
N GLU A 16 11.61 -33.20 -51.86
CA GLU A 16 11.95 -31.86 -52.36
C GLU A 16 11.05 -30.80 -51.70
N LEU A 17 11.60 -29.63 -51.33
CA LEU A 17 10.84 -28.56 -50.66
C LEU A 17 9.59 -28.09 -51.43
N THR A 18 9.59 -28.21 -52.75
CA THR A 18 8.47 -27.81 -53.62
C THR A 18 7.46 -28.94 -53.87
N ASP A 19 7.77 -30.18 -53.49
CA ASP A 19 6.88 -31.33 -53.64
C ASP A 19 5.83 -31.32 -52.52
N LYS A 20 4.63 -30.87 -52.84
CA LYS A 20 3.50 -30.78 -51.90
C LYS A 20 2.59 -32.00 -51.92
N SER A 21 2.97 -33.06 -52.63
CA SER A 21 2.15 -34.26 -52.76
C SER A 21 1.83 -34.89 -51.41
N VAL A 22 0.73 -35.67 -51.37
CA VAL A 22 0.30 -36.40 -50.16
C VAL A 22 1.44 -37.25 -49.59
N SER A 23 2.18 -37.96 -50.45
CA SER A 23 3.30 -38.79 -50.02
C SER A 23 4.49 -37.98 -49.49
N ALA A 24 4.83 -36.86 -50.13
CA ALA A 24 5.88 -35.97 -49.64
C ALA A 24 5.54 -35.41 -48.25
N ASN A 25 4.30 -34.99 -48.04
CA ASN A 25 3.85 -34.46 -46.76
C ASN A 25 3.76 -35.52 -45.65
N ILE A 26 3.36 -36.75 -45.98
CA ILE A 26 3.45 -37.89 -45.04
C ILE A 26 4.91 -38.15 -44.63
N GLU A 27 5.84 -38.13 -45.58
CA GLU A 27 7.25 -38.36 -45.29
C GLU A 27 7.85 -37.22 -44.44
N ARG A 28 7.46 -35.95 -44.66
CA ARG A 28 7.87 -34.83 -43.79
C ARG A 28 7.42 -35.02 -42.33
N ILE A 29 6.19 -35.48 -42.09
CA ILE A 29 5.72 -35.80 -40.72
C ILE A 29 6.58 -36.90 -40.10
N ARG A 30 6.91 -37.94 -40.89
CA ARG A 30 7.76 -39.05 -40.44
C ARG A 30 9.15 -38.56 -40.02
N ILE A 31 9.78 -37.72 -40.83
CA ILE A 31 11.08 -37.11 -40.58
C ILE A 31 11.03 -36.25 -39.31
N LEU A 32 10.05 -35.33 -39.21
CA LEU A 32 9.87 -34.47 -38.02
C LEU A 32 9.71 -35.30 -36.74
N ARG A 33 8.91 -36.35 -36.74
CA ARG A 33 8.79 -37.23 -35.57
C ARG A 33 10.15 -37.87 -35.21
N ASN A 34 10.89 -38.36 -36.20
CA ASN A 34 12.14 -39.09 -35.97
C ASN A 34 13.27 -38.18 -35.47
N GLU A 35 13.44 -37.02 -36.08
CA GLU A 35 14.49 -36.06 -35.72
C GLU A 35 14.31 -35.51 -34.30
N TRP A 36 13.05 -35.30 -33.87
CA TRP A 36 12.76 -34.51 -32.68
C TRP A 36 12.25 -35.32 -31.48
N TYR A 37 11.50 -36.40 -31.71
CA TYR A 37 10.98 -37.24 -30.61
C TYR A 37 11.73 -38.57 -30.47
N GLY A 38 12.39 -39.04 -31.53
CA GLY A 38 13.06 -40.34 -31.52
C GLY A 38 14.34 -40.41 -30.68
N HIS A 39 15.03 -39.27 -30.53
CA HIS A 39 16.39 -39.23 -29.95
C HIS A 39 16.68 -38.02 -29.05
N ALA A 40 15.69 -37.18 -28.72
CA ALA A 40 15.93 -35.98 -27.92
C ALA A 40 16.19 -36.33 -26.45
N THR A 41 17.36 -35.93 -25.95
CA THR A 41 17.72 -35.99 -24.51
C THR A 41 17.45 -34.69 -23.77
N ASP A 42 17.19 -33.60 -24.51
CA ASP A 42 16.79 -32.30 -24.01
C ASP A 42 15.57 -31.82 -24.81
N PHE A 43 14.54 -31.37 -24.10
CA PHE A 43 13.30 -30.83 -24.65
C PHE A 43 13.26 -29.29 -24.58
N SER A 44 14.37 -28.65 -24.17
CA SER A 44 14.50 -27.21 -24.24
C SER A 44 14.43 -26.75 -25.70
N LEU A 45 13.65 -25.69 -25.91
CA LEU A 45 13.41 -25.15 -27.23
C LEU A 45 13.25 -23.63 -27.12
N SER A 46 13.92 -22.88 -27.99
CA SER A 46 13.72 -21.43 -28.07
C SER A 46 12.35 -21.13 -28.69
N ASP A 47 11.75 -19.99 -28.35
CA ASP A 47 10.48 -19.55 -28.95
C ASP A 47 10.56 -19.48 -30.48
N SER A 48 11.71 -19.03 -31.01
CA SER A 48 11.95 -18.97 -32.45
C SER A 48 11.93 -20.36 -33.10
N ASP A 49 12.61 -21.34 -32.47
CA ASP A 49 12.64 -22.71 -32.99
C ASP A 49 11.28 -23.39 -32.85
N PHE A 50 10.56 -23.14 -31.76
CA PHE A 50 9.18 -23.59 -31.57
C PHE A 50 8.29 -23.06 -32.69
N GLU A 51 8.30 -21.75 -32.94
CA GLU A 51 7.47 -21.13 -33.96
C GLU A 51 7.82 -21.61 -35.37
N GLN A 52 9.11 -21.76 -35.70
CA GLN A 52 9.52 -22.32 -36.99
C GLN A 52 8.97 -23.74 -37.19
N ARG A 53 9.07 -24.60 -36.16
CA ARG A 53 8.59 -25.98 -36.23
C ARG A 53 7.07 -26.05 -36.27
N TRP A 54 6.40 -25.25 -35.44
CA TRP A 54 4.95 -25.14 -35.41
C TRP A 54 4.41 -24.74 -36.79
N ASN A 55 5.00 -23.72 -37.42
CA ASN A 55 4.61 -23.25 -38.74
C ASN A 55 4.85 -24.32 -39.81
N HIS A 56 5.96 -25.07 -39.73
CA HIS A 56 6.22 -26.16 -40.65
C HIS A 56 5.17 -27.28 -40.54
N ILE A 57 4.86 -27.74 -39.31
CA ILE A 57 3.82 -28.75 -39.07
C ILE A 57 2.44 -28.25 -39.52
N SER A 58 2.09 -27.01 -39.18
CA SER A 58 0.82 -26.39 -39.56
C SER A 58 0.66 -26.32 -41.08
N GLN A 59 1.73 -25.99 -41.79
CA GLN A 59 1.74 -25.95 -43.25
C GLN A 59 1.53 -27.34 -43.86
N ILE A 60 2.18 -28.37 -43.32
CA ILE A 60 1.99 -29.75 -43.78
C ILE A 60 0.54 -30.22 -43.58
N VAL A 61 -0.05 -29.95 -42.40
CA VAL A 61 -1.44 -30.31 -42.11
C VAL A 61 -2.40 -29.58 -43.04
N LYS A 62 -2.19 -28.29 -43.29
CA LYS A 62 -2.97 -27.51 -44.25
C LYS A 62 -2.92 -28.10 -45.66
N GLU A 63 -1.74 -28.51 -46.11
CA GLU A 63 -1.59 -29.13 -47.43
C GLU A 63 -2.28 -30.49 -47.50
N LEU A 64 -2.13 -31.34 -46.49
CA LEU A 64 -2.80 -32.64 -46.41
C LEU A 64 -4.32 -32.50 -46.36
N GLU A 65 -4.83 -31.58 -45.56
CA GLU A 65 -6.26 -31.31 -45.45
C GLU A 65 -6.84 -30.79 -46.77
N GLY A 66 -6.07 -30.01 -47.54
CA GLY A 66 -6.46 -29.58 -48.88
C GLY A 66 -6.73 -30.73 -49.87
N TYR A 67 -6.15 -31.92 -49.65
CA TYR A 67 -6.47 -33.12 -50.44
C TYR A 67 -7.76 -33.82 -50.00
N LEU A 68 -8.28 -33.52 -48.81
CA LEU A 68 -9.51 -34.08 -48.26
C LEU A 68 -10.75 -33.23 -48.58
N GLY A 69 -10.56 -31.96 -48.91
CA GLY A 69 -11.62 -31.04 -49.32
C GLY A 69 -11.40 -29.61 -48.82
N THR A 70 -12.48 -28.85 -48.70
CA THR A 70 -12.46 -27.44 -48.23
C THR A 70 -12.64 -27.30 -46.72
N ALA A 71 -12.71 -28.40 -45.98
CA ALA A 71 -12.84 -28.37 -44.53
C ALA A 71 -11.55 -27.86 -43.87
N THR A 72 -11.68 -27.22 -42.72
CA THR A 72 -10.54 -26.71 -41.91
C THR A 72 -10.40 -27.43 -40.58
N LYS A 73 -11.12 -28.54 -40.39
CA LYS A 73 -11.21 -29.26 -39.12
C LYS A 73 -9.84 -29.49 -38.47
N TYR A 74 -8.85 -29.95 -39.23
CA TYR A 74 -7.52 -30.26 -38.69
C TYR A 74 -6.69 -29.00 -38.44
N GLN A 75 -6.78 -27.99 -39.31
CA GLN A 75 -6.20 -26.66 -39.06
C GLN A 75 -6.79 -26.00 -37.80
N ASP A 76 -8.10 -26.10 -37.60
CA ASP A 76 -8.81 -25.57 -36.43
C ASP A 76 -8.33 -26.28 -35.16
N THR A 77 -8.22 -27.61 -35.18
CA THR A 77 -7.67 -28.37 -34.04
C THR A 77 -6.22 -28.01 -33.71
N LEU A 78 -5.39 -27.67 -34.71
CA LEU A 78 -4.04 -27.17 -34.45
C LEU A 78 -4.08 -25.80 -33.79
N THR A 79 -4.96 -24.91 -34.24
CA THR A 79 -5.13 -23.58 -33.64
C THR A 79 -5.57 -23.68 -32.18
N GLU A 80 -6.51 -24.58 -31.90
CA GLU A 80 -6.93 -24.90 -30.54
C GLU A 80 -5.78 -25.49 -29.73
N LEU A 81 -5.02 -26.45 -30.28
CA LEU A 81 -3.87 -27.04 -29.60
C LEU A 81 -2.77 -26.02 -29.28
N LYS A 82 -2.50 -25.05 -30.16
CA LYS A 82 -1.53 -23.98 -29.91
C LYS A 82 -1.93 -23.08 -28.74
N SER A 83 -3.24 -22.88 -28.58
CA SER A 83 -3.81 -21.96 -27.61
C SER A 83 -4.31 -22.64 -26.34
N CYS A 84 -4.40 -23.97 -26.32
CA CYS A 84 -4.80 -24.72 -25.15
C CYS A 84 -3.73 -24.62 -24.05
N CYS A 85 -4.18 -24.46 -22.81
CA CYS A 85 -3.31 -24.49 -21.64
C CYS A 85 -2.73 -25.91 -21.46
N MET A 86 -1.41 -26.00 -21.19
CA MET A 86 -0.73 -27.29 -21.01
C MET A 86 -1.29 -28.13 -19.84
N ASP A 87 -1.93 -27.48 -18.87
CA ASP A 87 -2.74 -28.14 -17.83
C ASP A 87 -3.53 -27.06 -17.06
N PRO A 88 -4.85 -26.91 -17.30
CA PRO A 88 -5.65 -25.91 -16.60
C PRO A 88 -5.70 -26.17 -15.08
N ASP A 89 -5.69 -27.44 -14.65
CA ASP A 89 -5.79 -27.82 -13.24
C ASP A 89 -4.50 -27.46 -12.49
N SER A 90 -3.34 -27.57 -13.15
CA SER A 90 -2.07 -27.13 -12.58
C SER A 90 -1.90 -25.62 -12.55
N ILE A 91 -2.52 -24.87 -13.47
CA ILE A 91 -2.34 -23.41 -13.59
C ILE A 91 -3.34 -22.62 -12.74
N GLN A 92 -4.58 -23.11 -12.60
CA GLN A 92 -5.64 -22.41 -11.85
C GLN A 92 -5.24 -22.00 -10.42
N PRO A 93 -4.52 -22.84 -9.62
CA PRO A 93 -4.08 -22.45 -8.28
C PRO A 93 -3.15 -21.24 -8.26
N TYR A 94 -2.37 -21.02 -9.32
CA TYR A 94 -1.50 -19.84 -9.44
C TYR A 94 -2.32 -18.60 -9.81
N ILE A 95 -3.33 -18.73 -10.67
CA ILE A 95 -4.27 -17.65 -10.99
C ILE A 95 -4.99 -17.19 -9.73
N ASP A 96 -5.54 -18.14 -8.94
CA ASP A 96 -6.26 -17.84 -7.71
C ASP A 96 -5.36 -17.13 -6.69
N LYS A 97 -4.09 -17.56 -6.57
CA LYS A 97 -3.09 -16.89 -5.71
C LYS A 97 -2.80 -15.45 -6.18
N LEU A 98 -2.71 -15.21 -7.49
CA LEU A 98 -2.49 -13.86 -8.02
C LEU A 98 -3.68 -12.93 -7.73
N LEU A 99 -4.90 -13.42 -7.93
CA LEU A 99 -6.13 -12.68 -7.59
C LEU A 99 -6.22 -12.38 -6.09
N ALA A 100 -5.85 -13.34 -5.23
CA ALA A 100 -5.78 -13.11 -3.79
C ALA A 100 -4.75 -12.02 -3.42
N VAL A 101 -3.61 -11.97 -4.12
CA VAL A 101 -2.60 -10.92 -3.94
C VAL A 101 -3.13 -9.54 -4.34
N GLU A 102 -3.90 -9.42 -5.43
CA GLU A 102 -4.57 -8.17 -5.79
C GLU A 102 -5.58 -7.72 -4.71
N GLY A 103 -6.34 -8.66 -4.15
CA GLY A 103 -7.20 -8.40 -2.99
C GLY A 103 -6.43 -7.83 -1.79
N LEU A 104 -5.31 -8.47 -1.43
CA LEU A 104 -4.44 -8.00 -0.35
C LEU A 104 -3.85 -6.61 -0.62
N GLN A 105 -3.53 -6.26 -1.86
CA GLN A 105 -3.06 -4.91 -2.21
C GLN A 105 -4.12 -3.85 -1.94
N THR A 106 -5.39 -4.18 -2.22
CA THR A 106 -6.53 -3.31 -1.93
C THR A 106 -6.70 -3.12 -0.42
N ASP A 107 -6.69 -4.21 0.34
CA ASP A 107 -6.82 -4.16 1.80
C ASP A 107 -5.68 -3.35 2.45
N VAL A 108 -4.43 -3.53 1.99
CA VAL A 108 -3.28 -2.76 2.48
C VAL A 108 -3.43 -1.27 2.17
N THR A 109 -3.99 -0.91 1.02
CA THR A 109 -4.24 0.49 0.65
C THR A 109 -5.29 1.10 1.58
N ASN A 110 -6.40 0.42 1.80
CA ASN A 110 -7.47 0.87 2.71
C ASN A 110 -6.95 1.02 4.16
N LEU A 111 -6.14 0.06 4.64
CA LEU A 111 -5.52 0.15 5.96
C LEU A 111 -4.57 1.34 6.08
N LYS A 112 -3.83 1.65 5.02
CA LYS A 112 -2.92 2.80 5.00
C LYS A 112 -3.68 4.13 5.05
N GLU A 113 -4.81 4.23 4.35
CA GLU A 113 -5.69 5.40 4.41
C GLU A 113 -6.28 5.57 5.80
N GLY A 114 -6.89 4.53 6.37
CA GLY A 114 -7.46 4.57 7.72
C GLY A 114 -6.41 4.88 8.81
N PHE A 115 -5.16 4.43 8.65
CA PHE A 115 -4.08 4.83 9.55
C PHE A 115 -3.73 6.32 9.44
N GLY A 116 -3.80 6.90 8.24
CA GLY A 116 -3.61 8.34 8.03
C GLY A 116 -4.70 9.19 8.69
N GLU A 117 -5.96 8.73 8.63
CA GLU A 117 -7.07 9.35 9.34
C GLU A 117 -6.86 9.30 10.86
N LEU A 118 -6.49 8.13 11.40
CA LEU A 118 -6.23 7.96 12.82
C LEU A 118 -5.04 8.83 13.30
N GLN A 119 -3.99 8.98 12.49
CA GLN A 119 -2.88 9.89 12.81
C GLN A 119 -3.35 11.35 12.92
N THR A 120 -4.27 11.75 12.04
CA THR A 120 -4.87 13.09 12.05
C THR A 120 -5.68 13.31 13.33
N ASP A 121 -6.56 12.35 13.67
CA ASP A 121 -7.36 12.41 14.89
C ASP A 121 -6.50 12.48 16.16
N VAL A 122 -5.43 11.68 16.24
CA VAL A 122 -4.49 11.71 17.38
C VAL A 122 -3.75 13.04 17.48
N THR A 123 -3.43 13.68 16.34
CA THR A 123 -2.79 14.99 16.33
C THR A 123 -3.74 16.06 16.86
N ASN A 124 -4.98 16.07 16.36
CA ASN A 124 -6.03 16.99 16.83
C ASN A 124 -6.31 16.82 18.32
N LEU A 125 -6.37 15.58 18.82
CA LEU A 125 -6.55 15.29 20.25
C LEU A 125 -5.38 15.79 21.10
N LYS A 126 -4.14 15.68 20.62
CA LYS A 126 -2.96 16.22 21.32
C LYS A 126 -2.99 17.74 21.39
N GLU A 127 -3.39 18.41 20.31
CA GLU A 127 -3.54 19.87 20.28
C GLU A 127 -4.61 20.33 21.27
N GLY A 128 -5.82 19.75 21.21
CA GLY A 128 -6.91 20.07 22.14
C GLY A 128 -6.56 19.78 23.61
N PHE A 129 -5.77 18.74 23.89
CA PHE A 129 -5.27 18.49 25.24
C PHE A 129 -4.28 19.58 25.72
N GLY A 130 -3.42 20.08 24.82
CA GLY A 130 -2.51 21.19 25.13
C GLY A 130 -3.23 22.50 25.41
N GLU A 131 -4.29 22.79 24.67
CA GLU A 131 -5.19 23.94 24.94
C GLU A 131 -5.84 23.80 26.32
N LEU A 132 -6.44 22.64 26.62
CA LEU A 132 -7.06 22.37 27.93
C LEU A 132 -6.06 22.49 29.10
N GLN A 133 -4.82 22.03 28.91
CA GLN A 133 -3.77 22.15 29.92
C GLN A 133 -3.42 23.63 30.20
N THR A 134 -3.45 24.46 29.17
CA THR A 134 -3.24 25.91 29.28
C THR A 134 -4.39 26.55 30.07
N ASP A 135 -5.64 26.25 29.70
CA ASP A 135 -6.83 26.77 30.39
C ASP A 135 -6.85 26.39 31.87
N VAL A 136 -6.54 25.13 32.21
CA VAL A 136 -6.47 24.67 33.61
C VAL A 136 -5.37 25.38 34.39
N THR A 137 -4.25 25.73 33.75
CA THR A 137 -3.16 26.46 34.40
C THR A 137 -3.59 27.90 34.70
N ASN A 138 -4.21 28.58 33.73
CA ASN A 138 -4.74 29.93 33.90
C ASN A 138 -5.82 29.96 35.00
N LEU A 139 -6.78 29.03 34.99
CA LEU A 139 -7.82 28.94 36.03
C LEU A 139 -7.23 28.71 37.44
N LYS A 140 -6.15 27.93 37.56
CA LYS A 140 -5.45 27.76 38.84
C LYS A 140 -4.85 29.07 39.34
N GLU A 141 -4.23 29.85 38.45
CA GLU A 141 -3.67 31.16 38.79
C GLU A 141 -4.78 32.14 39.25
N GLU A 142 -5.88 32.24 38.49
CA GLU A 142 -7.03 33.08 38.84
C GLU A 142 -7.64 32.71 40.21
N VAL A 143 -7.76 31.42 40.53
CA VAL A 143 -8.26 30.95 41.83
C VAL A 143 -7.33 31.33 42.98
N GLU A 144 -6.00 31.23 42.79
CA GLU A 144 -5.03 31.65 43.80
C GLU A 144 -5.04 33.17 44.03
N GLU A 145 -5.24 33.97 42.98
CA GLU A 145 -5.44 35.42 43.12
C GLU A 145 -6.73 35.76 43.88
N MET A 146 -7.84 35.09 43.57
CA MET A 146 -9.10 35.25 44.29
C MET A 146 -8.98 34.91 45.79
N LYS A 147 -8.25 33.84 46.15
CA LYS A 147 -8.01 33.51 47.57
C LYS A 147 -7.28 34.64 48.31
N LYS A 148 -6.21 35.17 47.73
CA LYS A 148 -5.42 36.27 48.32
C LYS A 148 -6.24 37.54 48.52
N THR A 149 -7.13 37.87 47.58
CA THR A 149 -7.98 39.07 47.68
C THR A 149 -9.06 38.90 48.76
N ASN A 150 -9.65 37.71 48.88
CA ASN A 150 -10.63 37.39 49.92
C ASN A 150 -10.03 37.43 51.35
N GLU A 151 -8.79 36.97 51.53
CA GLU A 151 -8.08 37.06 52.82
C GLU A 151 -7.83 38.53 53.23
N LYS A 152 -7.40 39.38 52.29
CA LYS A 152 -7.16 40.81 52.55
C LYS A 152 -8.44 41.55 52.97
N SER A 153 -9.55 41.33 52.28
CA SER A 153 -10.82 42.01 52.59
C SER A 153 -11.38 41.63 53.97
N SER A 154 -11.20 40.38 54.41
CA SER A 154 -11.59 39.92 55.75
C SER A 154 -10.79 40.61 56.87
N THR A 155 -9.48 40.83 56.69
CA THR A 155 -8.63 41.53 57.67
C THR A 155 -8.94 43.04 57.78
N GLN A 156 -9.32 43.69 56.68
CA GLN A 156 -9.68 45.11 56.68
C GLN A 156 -10.99 45.40 57.44
N GLY A 157 -11.96 44.50 57.41
CA GLY A 157 -13.24 44.64 58.13
C GLY A 157 -13.08 44.67 59.67
N LEU A 158 -12.12 43.90 60.21
CA LEU A 158 -11.86 43.84 61.66
C LEU A 158 -11.14 45.09 62.18
N ASN A 159 -10.24 45.67 61.39
CA ASN A 159 -9.44 46.82 61.80
C ASN A 159 -10.26 48.14 61.90
N GLN A 160 -11.41 48.22 61.24
CA GLN A 160 -12.31 49.37 61.33
C GLN A 160 -13.23 49.32 62.56
N ALA A 161 -13.58 48.13 63.05
CA ALA A 161 -14.43 47.96 64.23
C ALA A 161 -13.70 48.23 65.57
N SER A 162 -12.37 48.33 65.56
CA SER A 162 -11.54 48.43 66.78
C SER A 162 -10.96 49.82 67.07
N ARG A 163 -11.52 50.93 66.54
CA ARG A 163 -11.00 52.29 66.83
C ARG A 163 -11.57 52.81 68.17
N PRO A 164 -10.74 53.12 69.18
CA PRO A 164 -11.22 53.65 70.46
C PRO A 164 -11.60 55.14 70.32
N TYR A 165 -12.74 55.54 70.91
CA TYR A 165 -13.21 56.93 70.94
C TYR A 165 -12.32 57.78 71.87
N LEU A 166 -11.69 58.84 71.33
CA LEU A 166 -10.95 59.84 72.11
C LEU A 166 -11.71 61.18 72.15
N VAL A 167 -12.26 61.49 73.34
CA VAL A 167 -12.89 62.78 73.68
C VAL A 167 -11.80 63.86 73.74
N HIS A 168 -11.91 64.90 72.90
CA HIS A 168 -10.97 66.02 72.91
C HIS A 168 -11.52 67.20 73.72
N SER A 169 -10.88 67.52 74.85
CA SER A 169 -11.04 68.79 75.58
C SER A 169 -10.07 69.85 75.02
N ARG A 170 -10.61 71.02 74.65
CA ARG A 170 -9.83 72.17 74.14
C ARG A 170 -9.02 72.83 75.26
N PHE A 171 -7.78 73.23 74.95
CA PHE A 171 -7.12 74.30 75.69
C PHE A 171 -6.34 75.20 74.73
N THR A 172 -6.67 76.49 74.74
CA THR A 172 -5.95 77.58 74.10
C THR A 172 -4.98 78.18 75.11
N GLY A 173 -3.72 78.42 74.74
CA GLY A 173 -2.79 79.12 75.62
C GLY A 173 -1.43 79.41 74.98
N ASN A 174 -1.11 80.69 74.91
CA ASN A 174 0.01 81.30 74.19
C ASN A 174 1.41 80.98 74.75
N ALA A 175 2.40 81.13 73.87
CA ALA A 175 3.83 80.98 74.12
C ALA A 175 4.41 81.95 75.17
N THR A 176 5.39 81.48 75.95
CA THR A 176 6.48 82.31 76.50
C THR A 176 7.79 81.51 76.56
N LYS A 177 8.90 82.23 76.30
CA LYS A 177 10.31 81.81 76.32
C LYS A 177 10.79 81.48 77.73
N GLY A 178 11.79 80.60 77.86
CA GLY A 178 12.65 80.55 79.04
C GLY A 178 13.44 79.26 79.19
N ASP A 179 14.74 79.33 78.87
CA ASP A 179 15.90 78.79 79.61
C ASP A 179 15.66 77.71 80.70
N GLY A 180 16.38 76.58 80.59
CA GLY A 180 16.54 75.63 81.69
C GLY A 180 17.31 74.37 81.31
N THR A 181 18.54 74.30 81.80
CA THR A 181 19.64 73.34 81.56
C THR A 181 19.44 71.87 82.00
N CYS A 182 20.33 71.01 81.47
CA CYS A 182 20.86 69.73 82.01
C CYS A 182 19.92 68.51 81.96
N GLN A 183 20.33 67.27 81.67
CA GLN A 183 21.64 66.62 81.70
C GLN A 183 21.56 65.30 80.90
N VAL A 184 22.68 64.90 80.28
CA VAL A 184 22.90 63.56 79.72
C VAL A 184 23.59 62.69 80.79
N PRO A 185 23.28 61.39 80.89
CA PRO A 185 24.26 60.43 81.39
C PRO A 185 24.67 59.47 80.27
N LEU A 186 25.98 59.45 80.01
CA LEU A 186 26.70 58.32 79.42
C LEU A 186 26.92 57.28 80.50
N GLY A 187 26.69 56.02 80.16
CA GLY A 187 26.96 54.82 80.94
C GLY A 187 26.57 53.61 80.11
#